data_AF-A0A959E310-F1
#
_entry.id   AF-A0A959E310-F1
#
_cell.length_a   1.000
_cell.length_b   1.000
_cell.length_c   1.000
_cell.angle_alpha   90.00
_cell.angle_beta   90.00
_cell.angle_gamma   90.00
#
_symmetry.space_group_name_H-M   'P 1'
#
loop_
_entity.id
_entity.type
_entity.pdbx_description
1 polymer ?
#
loop_
_entity_poly.entity_id
_entity_poly.type
_entity_poly.pdbx_seq_one_letter_code
_entity_poly.pdbx_strand_id
1 'polypeptide(L)'
;MQPKFLIAGILLLLSVISFSQTAYNPWSTVTASDIEVIGDPLFRPAKYRSVRLDVEGTKHFLWSAPHEGDVKVRESNAVLTLPMPDGTLQDFHIVSYDMMEPGLAARYPEIRTFYGVCATRGYGKVYLDWTAFGLRASFSTPHGKVYIDPQYQGNRKDYFCYFKQDYPQPNEPFLCGVGDEVSKKILSQAGGPEVKAGDCVFRTYRLAIAVTGEFSNFFGSNAGNP
;
A
#
# COMPACT_ATOMS: atom_id res chain seq x y z
N MET A 1 9.29 65.19 -11.20
CA MET A 1 9.72 64.42 -10.01
C MET A 1 8.86 63.17 -9.87
N GLN A 2 9.39 62.06 -10.42
CA GLN A 2 9.27 60.65 -10.03
C GLN A 2 7.94 60.08 -9.45
N PRO A 3 7.26 59.17 -10.18
CA PRO A 3 6.17 58.36 -9.63
C PRO A 3 6.78 57.17 -8.86
N LYS A 4 7.10 57.36 -7.57
CA LYS A 4 7.63 56.27 -6.71
C LYS A 4 6.54 55.41 -6.05
N PHE A 5 5.26 55.75 -6.23
CA PHE A 5 4.15 55.08 -5.54
C PHE A 5 3.48 53.94 -6.32
N LEU A 6 3.77 53.75 -7.61
CA LEU A 6 3.13 52.69 -8.40
C LEU A 6 3.78 51.30 -8.25
N ILE A 7 5.04 51.24 -7.81
CA ILE A 7 5.80 49.98 -7.73
C ILE A 7 5.52 49.23 -6.41
N ALA A 8 5.09 49.94 -5.36
CA ALA A 8 4.77 49.32 -4.06
C ALA A 8 3.43 48.54 -4.07
N GLY A 9 2.51 48.86 -4.99
CA GLY A 9 1.21 48.17 -5.11
C GLY A 9 1.26 46.82 -5.82
N ILE A 10 2.27 46.59 -6.67
CA ILE A 10 2.39 45.35 -7.47
C ILE A 10 3.12 44.25 -6.70
N LEU A 11 3.95 44.59 -5.71
CA LEU A 11 4.65 43.60 -4.88
C LEU A 11 3.78 42.95 -3.78
N LEU A 12 2.56 43.47 -3.52
CA LEU A 12 1.66 42.94 -2.47
C LEU A 12 0.62 41.94 -3.00
N LEU A 13 0.62 41.63 -4.31
CA LEU A 13 -0.31 40.67 -4.94
C LEU A 13 0.32 39.29 -5.22
N LEU A 14 1.59 39.09 -4.86
CA LEU A 14 2.30 37.81 -5.02
C LEU A 14 2.42 36.98 -3.72
N SER A 15 1.88 37.47 -2.61
CA SER A 15 1.88 36.74 -1.35
C SER A 15 0.65 35.82 -1.26
N VAL A 16 0.94 34.52 -1.13
CA VAL A 16 0.11 33.47 -0.53
C VAL A 16 -0.86 32.72 -1.45
N ILE A 17 -0.35 32.08 -2.51
CA ILE A 17 -0.91 30.79 -2.93
C ILE A 17 -0.17 29.70 -2.15
N SER A 18 -0.49 29.59 -0.85
CA SER A 18 -0.12 28.41 -0.09
C SER A 18 -0.96 27.25 -0.62
N PHE A 19 -0.41 26.47 -1.53
CA PHE A 19 -0.98 25.17 -1.87
C PHE A 19 -0.88 24.29 -0.62
N SER A 20 -1.95 24.27 0.17
CA SER A 20 -2.16 23.19 1.12
C SER A 20 -2.22 21.91 0.29
N GLN A 21 -1.26 21.00 0.49
CA GLN A 21 -1.32 19.66 -0.07
C GLN A 21 -2.43 18.91 0.68
N THR A 22 -3.67 19.06 0.21
CA THR A 22 -4.80 18.34 0.78
C THR A 22 -4.60 16.85 0.49
N ALA A 23 -4.67 16.02 1.54
CA ALA A 23 -4.63 14.58 1.39
C ALA A 23 -5.80 14.11 0.51
N TYR A 24 -5.52 13.22 -0.43
CA TYR A 24 -6.54 12.62 -1.27
C TYR A 24 -7.21 11.47 -0.51
N ASN A 25 -8.52 11.61 -0.27
CA ASN A 25 -9.33 10.59 0.39
C ASN A 25 -10.30 9.94 -0.61
N PRO A 26 -10.01 8.73 -1.09
CA PRO A 26 -10.89 8.03 -2.05
C PRO A 26 -11.98 7.18 -1.38
N TRP A 27 -12.09 7.17 -0.06
CA TRP A 27 -12.90 6.20 0.66
C TRP A 27 -14.25 6.77 1.08
N SER A 28 -15.30 5.99 0.81
CA SER A 28 -16.64 6.20 1.35
C SER A 28 -17.06 5.02 2.24
N THR A 29 -17.94 5.28 3.19
CA THR A 29 -18.50 4.21 4.03
C THR A 29 -19.61 3.50 3.25
N VAL A 30 -19.68 2.18 3.36
CA VAL A 30 -20.69 1.35 2.69
C VAL A 30 -21.40 0.47 3.72
N THR A 31 -22.72 0.35 3.62
CA THR A 31 -23.47 -0.61 4.43
C THR A 31 -23.52 -1.97 3.75
N ALA A 32 -23.65 -3.05 4.51
CA ALA A 32 -23.63 -4.41 3.94
C ALA A 32 -24.70 -4.64 2.86
N SER A 33 -25.84 -3.93 2.92
CA SER A 33 -26.91 -4.00 1.92
C SER A 33 -26.57 -3.35 0.58
N ASP A 34 -25.60 -2.44 0.55
CA ASP A 34 -25.21 -1.70 -0.67
C ASP A 34 -24.02 -2.35 -1.40
N ILE A 35 -23.50 -3.46 -0.87
CA ILE A 35 -22.36 -4.18 -1.41
C ILE A 35 -22.88 -5.19 -2.44
N GLU A 36 -22.37 -5.09 -3.67
CA GLU A 36 -22.69 -6.04 -4.71
C GLU A 36 -22.04 -7.39 -4.36
N VAL A 37 -22.87 -8.38 -3.99
CA VAL A 37 -22.41 -9.73 -3.67
C VAL A 37 -22.14 -10.47 -4.97
N ILE A 38 -20.89 -10.47 -5.42
CA ILE A 38 -20.43 -11.18 -6.61
C ILE A 38 -19.80 -12.51 -6.15
N GLY A 39 -20.66 -13.44 -5.72
CA GLY A 39 -20.24 -14.76 -5.21
C GLY A 39 -19.75 -14.74 -3.75
N ASP A 40 -18.98 -15.76 -3.38
CA ASP A 40 -18.42 -15.87 -2.03
C ASP A 40 -17.22 -14.91 -1.85
N PRO A 41 -17.09 -14.28 -0.67
CA PRO A 41 -15.94 -13.44 -0.38
C PRO A 41 -14.67 -14.29 -0.33
N LEU A 42 -13.55 -13.73 -0.77
CA LEU A 42 -12.24 -14.41 -0.80
C LEU A 42 -11.84 -14.97 0.59
N PHE A 43 -12.22 -14.22 1.63
CA PHE A 43 -12.12 -14.57 3.03
C PHE A 43 -13.06 -13.63 3.81
N ARG A 44 -13.35 -13.94 5.08
CA ARG A 44 -14.15 -13.06 5.94
C ARG A 44 -13.47 -12.86 7.29
N PRO A 45 -12.86 -11.69 7.55
CA PRO A 45 -12.27 -11.40 8.86
C PRO A 45 -13.31 -11.50 9.98
N ALA A 46 -12.88 -11.86 11.19
CA ALA A 46 -13.73 -11.90 12.37
C ALA A 46 -14.27 -10.50 12.74
N LYS A 47 -13.46 -9.46 12.52
CA LYS A 47 -13.81 -8.05 12.69
C LYS A 47 -13.24 -7.25 11.54
N TYR A 48 -14.06 -6.40 10.94
CA TYR A 48 -13.66 -5.54 9.82
C TYR A 48 -14.59 -4.34 9.69
N ARG A 49 -14.13 -3.34 8.96
CA ARG A 49 -14.94 -2.25 8.41
C ARG A 49 -15.04 -2.42 6.90
N SER A 50 -16.26 -2.33 6.37
CA SER A 50 -16.49 -2.25 4.92
C SER A 50 -16.33 -0.80 4.44
N VAL A 51 -15.52 -0.61 3.40
CA VAL A 51 -15.30 0.69 2.77
C VAL A 51 -15.36 0.55 1.25
N ARG A 52 -15.75 1.63 0.57
CA ARG A 52 -15.83 1.70 -0.89
C ARG A 52 -14.81 2.68 -1.44
N LEU A 53 -14.08 2.26 -2.46
CA LEU A 53 -13.02 3.01 -3.13
C LEU A 53 -13.55 3.73 -4.38
N ASP A 54 -13.17 5.00 -4.56
CA ASP A 54 -13.17 5.66 -5.86
C ASP A 54 -12.05 5.08 -6.74
N VAL A 55 -12.38 4.04 -7.51
CA VAL A 55 -11.41 3.25 -8.27
C VAL A 55 -10.64 4.09 -9.29
N GLU A 56 -11.34 4.88 -10.11
CA GLU A 56 -10.69 5.65 -11.18
C GLU A 56 -9.88 6.82 -10.63
N GLY A 57 -10.42 7.55 -9.64
CA GLY A 57 -9.70 8.63 -8.98
C GLY A 57 -8.45 8.15 -8.26
N THR A 58 -8.53 7.00 -7.57
CA THR A 58 -7.38 6.40 -6.88
C THR A 58 -6.32 5.94 -7.85
N LYS A 59 -6.70 5.31 -8.96
CA LYS A 59 -5.76 4.90 -9.99
C LYS A 59 -5.04 6.12 -10.58
N HIS A 60 -5.77 7.17 -10.91
CA HIS A 60 -5.17 8.40 -11.42
C HIS A 60 -4.19 9.03 -10.42
N PHE A 61 -4.60 9.13 -9.15
CA PHE A 61 -3.74 9.63 -8.07
C PHE A 61 -2.47 8.80 -7.89
N LEU A 62 -2.57 7.47 -7.87
CA LEU A 62 -1.41 6.59 -7.70
C LEU A 62 -0.47 6.69 -8.90
N TRP A 63 -0.99 6.80 -10.13
CA TRP A 63 -0.16 6.95 -11.32
C TRP A 63 0.57 8.29 -11.41
N SER A 64 0.14 9.32 -10.68
CA SER A 64 0.84 10.59 -10.58
C SER A 64 1.83 10.68 -9.41
N ALA A 65 1.91 9.64 -8.57
CA ALA A 65 2.85 9.62 -7.45
C ALA A 65 4.31 9.62 -7.95
N PRO A 66 5.19 10.45 -7.36
CA PRO A 66 6.60 10.52 -7.77
C PRO A 66 7.32 9.19 -7.49
N HIS A 67 8.39 8.92 -8.24
CA HIS A 67 9.22 7.74 -8.03
C HIS A 67 10.16 7.93 -6.84
N GLU A 68 10.45 6.86 -6.10
CA GLU A 68 11.31 6.91 -4.89
C GLU A 68 12.75 7.31 -5.16
N GLY A 69 13.22 7.12 -6.40
CA GLY A 69 14.52 7.59 -6.87
C GLY A 69 14.59 9.10 -7.09
N ASP A 70 13.44 9.75 -7.30
CA ASP A 70 13.37 11.18 -7.61
C ASP A 70 13.05 12.03 -6.38
N VAL A 71 12.21 11.51 -5.47
CA VAL A 71 11.73 12.23 -4.29
C VAL A 71 11.80 11.35 -3.05
N LYS A 72 12.34 11.89 -1.96
CA LYS A 72 12.26 11.22 -0.65
C LYS A 72 10.81 11.12 -0.23
N VAL A 73 10.36 9.94 0.22
CA VAL A 73 8.95 9.72 0.54
C VAL A 73 8.33 10.76 1.47
N ARG A 74 9.06 11.31 2.46
CA ARG A 74 8.56 12.32 3.40
C ARG A 74 8.32 13.69 2.76
N GLU A 75 8.93 13.93 1.61
CA GLU A 75 8.84 15.15 0.82
C GLU A 75 7.87 14.97 -0.35
N SER A 76 7.32 13.75 -0.54
CA SER A 76 6.34 13.49 -1.59
C SER A 76 5.07 14.30 -1.36
N ASN A 77 4.61 14.97 -2.42
CA ASN A 77 3.36 15.71 -2.46
C ASN A 77 2.14 14.80 -2.69
N ALA A 78 2.34 13.52 -3.00
CA ALA A 78 1.27 12.54 -3.12
C ALA A 78 0.89 12.04 -1.71
N VAL A 79 -0.10 12.68 -1.09
CA VAL A 79 -0.61 12.31 0.24
C VAL A 79 -1.93 11.54 0.09
N LEU A 80 -1.94 10.27 0.49
CA LEU A 80 -3.10 9.37 0.42
C LEU A 80 -3.67 9.12 1.81
N THR A 81 -4.98 9.30 1.97
CA THR A 81 -5.72 8.91 3.18
C THR A 81 -6.15 7.45 3.09
N LEU A 82 -5.91 6.69 4.14
CA LEU A 82 -6.35 5.30 4.29
C LEU A 82 -7.27 5.13 5.52
N PRO A 83 -8.32 4.30 5.43
CA PRO A 83 -9.22 4.03 6.53
C PRO A 83 -8.59 3.08 7.55
N MET A 84 -9.01 3.24 8.79
CA MET A 84 -8.74 2.33 9.89
C MET A 84 -9.98 1.48 10.24
N PRO A 85 -9.78 0.28 10.84
CA PRO A 85 -10.89 -0.58 11.26
C PRO A 85 -11.80 0.08 12.31
N ASP A 86 -11.27 1.01 13.11
CA ASP A 86 -11.98 1.71 14.18
C ASP A 86 -12.83 2.91 13.72
N GLY A 87 -12.80 3.24 12.43
CA GLY A 87 -13.53 4.40 11.90
C GLY A 87 -12.62 5.57 11.53
N THR A 88 -11.43 5.66 12.10
CA THR A 88 -10.49 6.77 11.89
C THR A 88 -9.85 6.71 10.51
N LEU A 89 -9.15 7.79 10.15
CA LEU A 89 -8.45 7.95 8.87
C LEU A 89 -6.99 8.28 9.15
N GLN A 90 -6.09 7.80 8.30
CA GLN A 90 -4.67 8.06 8.42
C GLN A 90 -4.03 8.43 7.08
N ASP A 91 -3.30 9.54 7.07
CA ASP A 91 -2.62 10.07 5.90
C ASP A 91 -1.19 9.55 5.77
N PHE A 92 -0.79 9.22 4.55
CA PHE A 92 0.53 8.74 4.19
C PHE A 92 1.08 9.51 2.99
N HIS A 93 2.34 9.92 3.06
CA HIS A 93 3.07 10.35 1.87
C HIS A 93 3.48 9.12 1.07
N ILE A 94 3.22 9.10 -0.23
CA ILE A 94 3.38 7.95 -1.11
C ILE A 94 4.41 8.22 -2.21
N VAL A 95 5.22 7.23 -2.54
CA VAL A 95 6.06 7.18 -3.74
C VAL A 95 5.84 5.84 -4.45
N SER A 96 6.08 5.82 -5.76
CA SER A 96 6.17 4.57 -6.55
C SER A 96 7.58 4.00 -6.47
N TYR A 97 7.70 2.68 -6.64
CA TYR A 97 8.98 1.99 -6.77
C TYR A 97 8.87 0.81 -7.73
N ASP A 98 10.00 0.44 -8.34
CA ASP A 98 10.10 -0.66 -9.28
C ASP A 98 10.28 -2.00 -8.56
N MET A 99 9.24 -2.84 -8.58
CA MET A 99 9.32 -4.23 -8.10
C MET A 99 9.60 -5.22 -9.24
N MET A 100 9.15 -4.92 -10.45
CA MET A 100 9.29 -5.80 -11.61
C MET A 100 10.54 -5.44 -12.44
N GLU A 101 11.09 -6.44 -13.12
CA GLU A 101 12.09 -6.21 -14.17
C GLU A 101 11.45 -5.38 -15.31
N PRO A 102 12.18 -4.43 -15.93
CA PRO A 102 11.60 -3.48 -16.88
C PRO A 102 10.82 -4.09 -18.04
N GLY A 103 11.29 -5.20 -18.62
CA GLY A 103 10.60 -5.91 -19.70
C GLY A 103 9.29 -6.55 -19.25
N LEU A 104 9.21 -7.00 -18.00
CA LEU A 104 7.98 -7.53 -17.41
C LEU A 104 6.99 -6.39 -17.06
N ALA A 105 7.49 -5.31 -16.47
CA ALA A 105 6.68 -4.12 -16.16
C ALA A 105 6.04 -3.51 -17.41
N ALA A 106 6.76 -3.52 -18.54
CA ALA A 106 6.24 -3.06 -19.83
C ALA A 106 5.11 -3.95 -20.38
N ARG A 107 5.11 -5.25 -20.05
CA ARG A 107 4.04 -6.19 -20.45
C ARG A 107 2.80 -6.07 -19.57
N TYR A 108 2.97 -5.72 -18.30
CA TYR A 108 1.88 -5.60 -17.31
C TYR A 108 1.83 -4.18 -16.70
N PRO A 109 1.56 -3.14 -17.50
CA PRO A 109 1.60 -1.75 -17.06
C PRO A 109 0.52 -1.39 -16.03
N GLU A 110 -0.49 -2.24 -15.87
CA GLU A 110 -1.54 -2.15 -14.85
C GLU A 110 -1.06 -2.57 -13.45
N ILE A 111 0.09 -3.23 -13.34
CA ILE A 111 0.68 -3.62 -12.06
C ILE A 111 1.68 -2.57 -11.60
N ARG A 112 1.42 -1.94 -10.47
CA ARG A 112 2.33 -0.95 -9.86
C ARG A 112 2.40 -1.09 -8.35
N THR A 113 3.58 -0.79 -7.82
CA THR A 113 3.88 -0.86 -6.39
C THR A 113 4.24 0.50 -5.83
N PHE A 114 3.78 0.73 -4.60
CA PHE A 114 3.93 1.98 -3.90
C PHE A 114 4.33 1.74 -2.46
N TYR A 115 5.12 2.66 -1.92
CA TYR A 115 5.53 2.68 -0.53
C TYR A 115 5.24 4.05 0.05
N GLY A 116 4.86 4.09 1.32
CA GLY A 116 4.61 5.34 2.01
C GLY A 116 5.04 5.36 3.46
N VAL A 117 5.07 6.57 4.01
CA VAL A 117 5.27 6.82 5.43
C VAL A 117 4.14 7.69 5.96
N CYS A 118 3.71 7.37 7.17
CA CYS A 118 2.65 8.13 7.80
C CYS A 118 3.06 9.61 7.99
N ALA A 119 2.15 10.53 7.70
CA ALA A 119 2.32 11.96 7.98
C ALA A 119 2.36 12.24 9.49
N THR A 120 1.61 11.46 10.28
CA THR A 120 1.58 11.55 11.75
C THR A 120 2.68 10.70 12.39
N ARG A 121 3.44 11.29 13.33
CA ARG A 121 4.43 10.53 14.13
C ARG A 121 3.75 9.41 14.92
N GLY A 122 4.30 8.20 14.88
CA GLY A 122 3.85 7.03 15.66
C GLY A 122 3.26 5.89 14.83
N TYR A 123 2.85 6.16 13.59
CA TYR A 123 2.46 5.12 12.64
C TYR A 123 3.65 4.71 11.74
N GLY A 124 3.59 3.49 11.23
CA GLY A 124 4.67 2.89 10.46
C GLY A 124 4.65 3.25 8.98
N LYS A 125 5.25 2.34 8.19
CA LYS A 125 5.22 2.40 6.73
C LYS A 125 3.94 1.78 6.20
N VAL A 126 3.51 2.23 5.03
CA VAL A 126 2.49 1.57 4.21
C VAL A 126 3.14 0.99 2.96
N TYR A 127 2.66 -0.17 2.54
CA TYR A 127 2.93 -0.75 1.23
C TYR A 127 1.62 -0.92 0.51
N LEU A 128 1.57 -0.49 -0.75
CA LEU A 128 0.41 -0.66 -1.61
C LEU A 128 0.81 -1.32 -2.92
N ASP A 129 -0.08 -2.14 -3.45
CA ASP A 129 -0.02 -2.62 -4.82
C ASP A 129 -1.34 -2.32 -5.53
N TRP A 130 -1.24 -1.98 -6.82
CA TRP A 130 -2.38 -1.94 -7.72
C TRP A 130 -2.19 -3.02 -8.76
N THR A 131 -3.20 -3.85 -8.97
CA THR A 131 -3.21 -4.93 -9.95
C THR A 131 -4.52 -4.97 -10.73
N ALA A 132 -4.66 -5.93 -11.65
CA ALA A 132 -5.95 -6.23 -12.28
C ALA A 132 -7.06 -6.55 -11.24
N PHE A 133 -6.68 -7.01 -10.03
CA PHE A 133 -7.61 -7.33 -8.95
C PHE A 133 -7.97 -6.14 -8.04
N GLY A 134 -7.44 -4.94 -8.31
CA GLY A 134 -7.66 -3.75 -7.50
C GLY A 134 -6.47 -3.38 -6.63
N LEU A 135 -6.73 -2.49 -5.67
CA LEU A 135 -5.75 -1.99 -4.70
C LEU A 135 -5.55 -3.01 -3.58
N ARG A 136 -4.36 -3.14 -3.04
CA ARG A 136 -4.15 -3.68 -1.68
C ARG A 136 -3.27 -2.75 -0.91
N ALA A 137 -3.52 -2.64 0.39
CA ALA A 137 -2.66 -1.87 1.27
C ALA A 137 -2.42 -2.62 2.58
N SER A 138 -1.19 -2.54 3.08
CA SER A 138 -0.89 -2.97 4.43
C SER A 138 0.03 -1.98 5.13
N PHE A 139 -0.27 -1.67 6.39
CA PHE A 139 0.52 -0.71 7.16
C PHE A 139 0.54 -1.05 8.65
N SER A 140 1.62 -0.63 9.31
CA SER A 140 1.82 -0.88 10.74
C SER A 140 1.30 0.27 11.58
N THR A 141 0.62 -0.09 12.67
CA THR A 141 0.10 0.84 13.68
C THR A 141 0.59 0.40 15.07
N PRO A 142 0.48 1.25 16.11
CA PRO A 142 0.74 0.82 17.49
C PRO A 142 -0.12 -0.35 17.97
N HIS A 143 -1.30 -0.56 17.36
CA HIS A 143 -2.26 -1.60 17.71
C HIS A 143 -2.12 -2.88 16.86
N GLY A 144 -1.16 -2.92 15.94
CA GLY A 144 -0.94 -4.05 15.04
C GLY A 144 -0.96 -3.64 13.57
N LYS A 145 -0.86 -4.65 12.69
CA LYS A 145 -0.84 -4.43 11.23
C LYS A 145 -2.27 -4.38 10.69
N VAL A 146 -2.57 -3.34 9.93
CA VAL A 146 -3.85 -3.16 9.23
C VAL A 146 -3.69 -3.61 7.78
N TYR A 147 -4.73 -4.22 7.25
CA TYR A 147 -4.87 -4.66 5.87
C TYR A 147 -6.12 -4.07 5.26
N ILE A 148 -6.01 -3.67 3.99
CA ILE A 148 -7.12 -3.22 3.14
C ILE A 148 -7.08 -4.08 1.88
N ASP A 149 -8.04 -4.97 1.74
CA ASP A 149 -8.12 -5.96 0.66
C ASP A 149 -9.51 -5.98 0.01
N PRO A 150 -9.63 -6.27 -1.30
CA PRO A 150 -10.91 -6.46 -1.95
C PRO A 150 -11.75 -7.53 -1.26
N GLN A 151 -13.05 -7.29 -1.09
CA GLN A 151 -13.95 -8.26 -0.44
C GLN A 151 -14.22 -9.48 -1.31
N TYR A 152 -14.39 -9.27 -2.62
CA TYR A 152 -14.76 -10.29 -3.59
C TYR A 152 -13.77 -10.31 -4.74
N GLN A 153 -13.57 -11.49 -5.32
CA GLN A 153 -12.83 -11.60 -6.56
C GLN A 153 -13.60 -10.87 -7.68
N GLY A 154 -12.92 -10.00 -8.42
CA GLY A 154 -13.53 -9.22 -9.51
C GLY A 154 -14.25 -7.94 -9.05
N ASN A 155 -14.53 -7.75 -7.76
CA ASN A 155 -14.99 -6.47 -7.22
C ASN A 155 -13.78 -5.62 -6.81
N ARG A 156 -13.54 -4.52 -7.53
CA ARG A 156 -12.45 -3.56 -7.25
C ARG A 156 -12.89 -2.36 -6.41
N LYS A 157 -14.15 -2.32 -5.98
CA LYS A 157 -14.80 -1.16 -5.35
C LYS A 157 -14.94 -1.34 -3.85
N ASP A 158 -15.29 -2.53 -3.38
CA ASP A 158 -15.61 -2.80 -1.98
C ASP A 158 -14.47 -3.56 -1.29
N TYR A 159 -14.04 -3.05 -0.14
CA TYR A 159 -12.86 -3.53 0.59
C TYR A 159 -13.17 -3.87 2.04
N PHE A 160 -12.46 -4.86 2.58
CA PHE A 160 -12.33 -5.06 4.02
C PHE A 160 -11.15 -4.24 4.53
N CYS A 161 -11.37 -3.41 5.54
CA CYS A 161 -10.32 -2.84 6.37
C CYS A 161 -10.33 -3.52 7.74
N TYR A 162 -9.24 -4.21 8.09
CA TYR A 162 -9.18 -5.09 9.26
C TYR A 162 -7.77 -5.18 9.85
N PHE A 163 -7.67 -5.60 11.11
CA PHE A 163 -6.37 -5.94 11.70
C PHE A 163 -5.98 -7.37 11.33
N LYS A 164 -4.68 -7.61 11.16
CA LYS A 164 -4.13 -8.95 10.84
C LYS A 164 -4.63 -10.05 11.79
N GLN A 165 -4.78 -9.73 13.07
CA GLN A 165 -5.24 -10.67 14.10
C GLN A 165 -6.68 -11.18 13.86
N ASP A 166 -7.48 -10.41 13.12
CA ASP A 166 -8.87 -10.76 12.79
C ASP A 166 -8.95 -11.54 11.47
N TYR A 167 -7.82 -11.80 10.79
CA TYR A 167 -7.79 -12.65 9.60
C TYR A 167 -8.13 -14.11 9.97
N PRO A 168 -8.93 -14.83 9.15
CA PRO A 168 -9.28 -16.22 9.43
C PRO A 168 -8.03 -17.09 9.57
N GLN A 169 -7.92 -17.77 10.71
CA GLN A 169 -6.86 -18.76 10.89
C GLN A 169 -7.22 -20.01 10.09
N PRO A 170 -6.25 -20.64 9.41
CA PRO A 170 -6.48 -21.94 8.79
C PRO A 170 -6.87 -22.97 9.86
N ASN A 171 -7.78 -23.88 9.51
CA ASN A 171 -8.22 -24.96 10.41
C ASN A 171 -7.07 -25.90 10.79
N GLU A 172 -6.05 -25.98 9.93
CA GLU A 172 -4.85 -26.77 10.16
C GLU A 172 -3.67 -25.84 10.45
N PRO A 173 -2.89 -26.10 11.51
CA PRO A 173 -1.69 -25.32 11.79
C PRO A 173 -0.67 -25.54 10.68
N PHE A 174 0.08 -24.49 10.36
CA PHE A 174 1.24 -24.62 9.48
C PHE A 174 2.25 -25.62 10.09
N LEU A 175 2.57 -26.67 9.34
CA LEU A 175 3.60 -27.63 9.71
C LEU A 175 4.91 -27.28 8.98
N CYS A 176 5.89 -26.80 9.73
CA CYS A 176 7.24 -26.61 9.20
C CYS A 176 7.92 -27.97 9.04
N GLY A 177 8.26 -28.36 7.81
CA GLY A 177 8.97 -29.62 7.54
C GLY A 177 10.47 -29.60 7.87
N VAL A 178 11.00 -28.48 8.39
CA VAL A 178 12.41 -28.37 8.79
C VAL A 178 12.58 -28.96 10.19
N GLY A 179 13.47 -29.95 10.33
CA GLY A 179 13.72 -30.62 11.61
C GLY A 179 14.17 -29.65 12.72
N ASP A 180 13.63 -29.84 13.92
CA ASP A 180 13.85 -28.96 15.09
C ASP A 180 15.33 -28.73 15.43
N GLU A 181 16.19 -29.72 15.18
CA GLU A 181 17.63 -29.62 15.43
C GLU A 181 18.30 -28.52 14.60
N VAL A 182 17.89 -28.35 13.34
CA VAL A 182 18.41 -27.30 12.46
C VAL A 182 17.95 -25.93 12.95
N SER A 183 16.66 -25.82 13.30
CA SER A 183 16.06 -24.59 13.81
C SER A 183 16.67 -24.15 15.13
N LYS A 184 16.85 -25.06 16.09
CA LYS A 184 17.47 -24.78 17.39
C LYS A 184 18.93 -24.37 17.24
N LYS A 185 19.69 -25.01 16.35
CA LYS A 185 21.08 -24.66 16.06
C LYS A 185 21.18 -23.23 15.51
N ILE A 186 20.35 -22.87 14.54
CA ILE A 186 20.33 -21.50 13.96
C ILE A 186 19.93 -20.47 15.03
N LEU A 187 18.89 -20.75 15.83
CA LEU A 187 18.43 -19.85 16.89
C LEU A 187 19.50 -19.66 17.98
N SER A 188 20.21 -20.72 18.36
CA SER A 188 21.31 -20.63 19.34
C SER A 188 22.49 -19.78 18.85
N GLN A 189 22.68 -19.68 17.53
CA GLN A 189 23.71 -18.86 16.89
C GLN A 189 23.25 -17.43 16.62
N ALA A 190 21.93 -17.19 16.58
CA ALA A 190 21.33 -15.87 16.37
C ALA A 190 21.22 -15.03 17.67
N GLY A 191 21.68 -15.57 18.80
CA GLY A 191 21.62 -14.92 20.11
C GLY A 191 22.59 -13.75 20.24
N GLY A 192 22.18 -12.58 19.77
CA GLY A 192 22.82 -11.29 20.01
C GLY A 192 21.79 -10.17 20.03
N PRO A 193 22.12 -8.97 20.54
CA PRO A 193 21.24 -7.81 20.38
C PRO A 193 20.93 -7.61 18.89
N GLU A 194 19.70 -7.20 18.58
CA GLU A 194 19.28 -6.92 17.20
C GLU A 194 20.07 -5.72 16.65
N VAL A 195 21.27 -5.98 16.14
CA VAL A 195 22.11 -4.97 15.53
C VAL A 195 21.56 -4.74 14.12
N LYS A 196 21.00 -3.54 13.90
CA LYS A 196 20.71 -3.06 12.55
C LYS A 196 22.03 -2.85 11.81
N ALA A 197 22.51 -3.90 11.15
CA ALA A 197 23.69 -3.84 10.31
C ALA A 197 23.28 -3.38 8.91
N GLY A 198 23.89 -2.29 8.45
CA GLY A 198 23.71 -1.77 7.10
C GLY A 198 24.78 -0.72 6.82
N ASP A 199 25.29 -0.71 5.60
CA ASP A 199 26.29 0.25 5.11
C ASP A 199 25.66 1.45 4.40
N CYS A 200 24.34 1.61 4.53
CA CYS A 200 23.55 2.64 3.86
C CYS A 200 23.62 2.60 2.31
N VAL A 201 24.09 1.50 1.72
CA VAL A 201 24.12 1.31 0.26
C VAL A 201 22.85 0.61 -0.19
N PHE A 202 22.07 1.29 -1.04
CA PHE A 202 20.93 0.70 -1.71
C PHE A 202 21.41 -0.34 -2.73
N ARG A 203 20.92 -1.57 -2.61
CA ARG A 203 21.28 -2.69 -3.49
C ARG A 203 20.05 -3.23 -4.19
N THR A 204 20.13 -3.30 -5.50
CA THR A 204 19.11 -3.93 -6.35
C THR A 204 19.48 -5.39 -6.55
N TYR A 205 18.58 -6.29 -6.16
CA TYR A 205 18.75 -7.73 -6.36
C TYR A 205 17.80 -8.22 -7.46
N ARG A 206 18.28 -9.17 -8.26
CA ARG A 206 17.44 -9.92 -9.20
C ARG A 206 17.13 -11.27 -8.58
N LEU A 207 15.85 -11.55 -8.38
CA LEU A 207 15.37 -12.81 -7.83
C LEU A 207 14.53 -13.55 -8.88
N ALA A 208 14.78 -14.84 -9.02
CA ALA A 208 13.91 -15.75 -9.78
C ALA A 208 13.10 -16.59 -8.78
N ILE A 209 11.77 -16.58 -8.92
CA ILE A 209 10.86 -17.39 -8.11
C ILE A 209 10.17 -18.37 -9.05
N ALA A 210 10.15 -19.65 -8.67
CA ALA A 210 9.36 -20.68 -9.33
C ALA A 210 8.16 -21.04 -8.46
N VAL A 211 7.01 -21.28 -9.09
CA VAL A 211 5.76 -21.68 -8.44
C VAL A 211 5.21 -22.93 -9.13
N THR A 212 4.32 -23.65 -8.47
CA THR A 212 3.65 -24.81 -9.09
C THR A 212 2.62 -24.35 -10.13
N GLY A 213 2.25 -25.25 -11.05
CA GLY A 213 1.27 -24.93 -12.09
C GLY A 213 -0.10 -24.58 -11.52
N GLU A 214 -0.51 -25.21 -10.42
CA GLU A 214 -1.77 -24.93 -9.71
C GLU A 214 -1.80 -23.49 -9.18
N PHE A 215 -0.69 -23.02 -8.62
CA PHE A 215 -0.57 -21.64 -8.14
C PHE A 215 -0.70 -20.64 -9.30
N SER A 216 0.02 -20.89 -10.41
CA SER A 216 -0.09 -20.08 -11.63
C SER A 216 -1.49 -20.11 -12.23
N ASN A 217 -2.18 -21.24 -12.20
CA ASN A 217 -3.56 -21.33 -12.68
C ASN A 217 -4.53 -20.54 -11.80
N PHE A 218 -4.34 -20.54 -10.49
CA PHE A 218 -5.23 -19.80 -9.58
C PHE A 218 -5.05 -18.28 -9.71
N PHE A 219 -3.80 -17.79 -9.72
CA PHE A 219 -3.51 -16.34 -9.72
C PHE A 219 -3.25 -15.75 -11.11
N GLY A 220 -2.75 -16.55 -12.06
CA GLY A 220 -2.28 -16.11 -13.38
C GLY A 220 -3.30 -16.29 -14.52
N SER A 221 -4.32 -17.12 -14.37
CA SER A 221 -5.29 -17.40 -15.45
C SER A 221 -6.12 -16.18 -15.89
N ASN A 222 -6.25 -15.16 -15.05
CA ASN A 222 -6.88 -13.87 -15.40
C ASN A 222 -5.88 -12.74 -15.68
N ALA A 223 -4.57 -12.98 -15.51
CA ALA A 223 -3.51 -12.00 -15.69
C ALA A 223 -2.64 -12.28 -16.93
N GLY A 224 -3.23 -12.90 -17.96
CA GLY A 224 -2.59 -13.11 -19.25
C GLY A 224 -1.51 -14.20 -19.22
N ASN A 225 -1.89 -15.41 -19.57
CA ASN A 225 -0.99 -16.31 -20.28
C ASN A 225 -1.55 -16.45 -21.70
N PRO A 226 -0.75 -16.29 -22.78
CA PRO A 226 -1.17 -16.74 -24.10
C PRO A 226 -1.47 -18.25 -24.11
#